data_AF-A0A6L5ETN9-F1
#
_entry.id   AF-A0A6L5ETN9-F1
#
_cell.length_a   1.000
_cell.length_b   1.000
_cell.length_c   1.000
_cell.angle_alpha   90.00
_cell.angle_beta   90.00
_cell.angle_gamma   90.00
#
_symmetry.space_group_name_H-M   'P 1'
#
loop_
_entity.id
_entity.type
_entity.pdbx_description
1 polymer ?
#
loop_
_entity_poly.entity_id
_entity_poly.type
_entity_poly.pdbx_seq_one_letter_code
_entity_poly.pdbx_strand_id
1 'polypeptide(L)'
;TLPYPGFATDLQPFAVALSAISEGTSMITENVYEARFRFIDEMVRLGADARTDGHHAVVRGVERLSSAPVWASDIRAGAGLVLAGLCAEGVTEVWDVFHIDRGYPYFVENLNRLGAHIERVSSVPQRG
;
A
#
# COMPACT_ATOMS: atom_id res chain seq x y z
N THR A 1 -1.97 1.30 -16.26
CA THR A 1 -3.40 1.51 -16.00
C THR A 1 -3.98 2.10 -17.26
N LEU A 2 -5.25 1.81 -17.52
CA LEU A 2 -5.96 2.21 -18.72
C LEU A 2 -7.40 2.57 -18.33
N PRO A 3 -8.10 3.42 -19.11
CA PRO A 3 -9.54 3.60 -18.95
C PRO A 3 -10.28 2.25 -19.06
N TYR A 4 -11.49 2.18 -18.50
CA TYR A 4 -12.34 1.00 -18.62
C TYR A 4 -12.50 0.58 -20.10
N PRO A 5 -12.32 -0.71 -20.45
CA PRO A 5 -12.27 -1.90 -19.59
C PRO A 5 -10.87 -2.33 -19.12
N GLY A 6 -9.84 -1.50 -19.30
CA GLY A 6 -8.48 -1.81 -18.89
C GLY A 6 -8.24 -1.76 -17.37
N PHE A 7 -6.99 -2.01 -16.96
CA PHE A 7 -6.64 -2.08 -15.54
C PHE A 7 -6.88 -0.74 -14.83
N ALA A 8 -7.79 -0.77 -13.85
CA ALA A 8 -8.23 0.40 -13.12
C ALA A 8 -7.10 1.00 -12.28
N THR A 9 -6.90 2.29 -12.43
CA THR A 9 -5.92 3.08 -11.69
C THR A 9 -6.13 3.01 -10.15
N ASP A 10 -7.36 2.81 -9.69
CA ASP A 10 -7.70 2.60 -8.27
C ASP A 10 -7.15 1.30 -7.68
N LEU A 11 -6.79 0.33 -8.52
CA LEU A 11 -6.24 -0.94 -8.08
C LEU A 11 -4.71 -0.94 -8.00
N GLN A 12 -4.06 0.15 -8.44
CA GLN A 12 -2.61 0.25 -8.51
C GLN A 12 -1.90 0.03 -7.16
N PRO A 13 -2.36 0.59 -6.02
CA PRO A 13 -1.68 0.35 -4.74
C PRO A 13 -1.67 -1.12 -4.32
N PHE A 14 -2.77 -1.84 -4.61
CA PHE A 14 -2.85 -3.28 -4.32
C PHE A 14 -1.94 -4.10 -5.25
N ALA A 15 -1.87 -3.73 -6.53
CA ALA A 15 -0.95 -4.37 -7.47
C ALA A 15 0.52 -4.19 -7.05
N VAL A 16 0.90 -2.99 -6.62
CA VAL A 16 2.26 -2.74 -6.08
C VAL A 16 2.51 -3.59 -4.83
N ALA A 17 1.56 -3.62 -3.88
CA ALA A 17 1.71 -4.41 -2.66
C ALA A 17 1.89 -5.91 -2.95
N LEU A 18 1.10 -6.45 -3.88
CA LEU A 18 1.25 -7.82 -4.35
C LEU A 18 2.60 -8.04 -5.05
N SER A 19 2.99 -7.13 -5.95
CA SER A 19 4.28 -7.23 -6.67
C SER A 19 5.48 -7.19 -5.72
N ALA A 20 5.39 -6.45 -4.61
CA ALA A 20 6.48 -6.30 -3.64
C ALA A 20 6.87 -7.61 -2.95
N ILE A 21 5.98 -8.61 -2.89
CA ILE A 21 6.25 -9.94 -2.34
C ILE A 21 6.22 -11.06 -3.39
N SER A 22 6.11 -10.69 -4.67
CA SER A 22 6.05 -11.66 -5.78
C SER A 22 7.44 -12.16 -6.19
N GLU A 23 7.52 -13.18 -7.03
CA GLU A 23 8.80 -13.56 -7.64
C GLU A 23 9.07 -12.71 -8.89
N GLY A 24 10.25 -12.08 -8.96
CA GLY A 24 10.73 -11.36 -10.13
C GLY A 24 10.51 -9.85 -10.10
N THR A 25 10.43 -9.24 -11.28
CA THR A 25 10.31 -7.78 -11.45
C THR A 25 9.03 -7.44 -12.20
N SER A 26 8.24 -6.54 -11.63
CA SER A 26 7.03 -5.97 -12.22
C SER A 26 7.26 -4.53 -12.63
N MET A 27 6.63 -4.10 -13.73
CA MET A 27 6.56 -2.69 -14.12
C MET A 27 5.10 -2.29 -14.23
N ILE A 28 4.72 -1.25 -13.50
CA ILE A 28 3.37 -0.71 -13.44
C ILE A 28 3.41 0.68 -14.05
N THR A 29 2.78 0.85 -15.21
CA THR A 29 2.69 2.13 -15.92
C THR A 29 1.38 2.81 -15.59
N GLU A 30 1.37 4.10 -15.28
CA GLU A 30 0.16 4.91 -15.03
C GLU A 30 -0.08 5.86 -16.21
N ASN A 31 -1.23 5.77 -16.88
CA ASN A 31 -1.52 6.55 -18.10
C ASN A 31 -2.72 7.52 -17.94
N VAL A 32 -3.37 7.52 -16.77
CA VAL A 32 -4.66 8.18 -16.52
C VAL A 32 -4.51 9.33 -15.52
N TYR A 33 -3.65 9.20 -14.51
CA TYR A 33 -3.45 10.23 -13.46
C TYR A 33 -1.98 10.55 -13.21
N GLU A 34 -1.63 11.84 -13.35
CA GLU A 34 -0.33 12.34 -12.93
C GLU A 34 -0.19 12.31 -11.40
N ALA A 35 1.01 11.98 -10.90
CA ALA A 35 1.39 11.94 -9.49
C ALA A 35 0.72 10.88 -8.57
N ARG A 36 0.31 9.72 -9.12
CA ARG A 36 -0.36 8.66 -8.34
C ARG A 36 0.57 7.78 -7.50
N PHE A 37 1.88 7.82 -7.70
CA PHE A 37 2.83 6.96 -7.01
C PHE A 37 3.30 7.47 -5.64
N ARG A 38 2.63 8.47 -5.02
CA ARG A 38 3.04 9.01 -3.71
C ARG A 38 3.15 7.97 -2.59
N PHE A 39 2.41 6.87 -2.69
CA PHE A 39 2.47 5.77 -1.72
C PHE A 39 3.68 4.85 -1.89
N ILE A 40 4.45 4.96 -3.00
CA ILE A 40 5.63 4.12 -3.23
C ILE A 40 6.68 4.36 -2.16
N ASP A 41 6.89 5.61 -1.73
CA ASP A 41 7.86 5.92 -0.68
C ASP A 41 7.49 5.21 0.65
N GLU A 42 6.19 5.10 0.94
CA GLU A 42 5.69 4.38 2.11
C GLU A 42 5.83 2.86 1.95
N MET A 43 5.68 2.32 0.73
CA MET A 43 6.01 0.92 0.44
C MET A 43 7.51 0.64 0.63
N VAL A 44 8.38 1.56 0.21
CA VAL A 44 9.84 1.47 0.41
C VAL A 44 10.20 1.54 1.89
N ARG A 45 9.48 2.32 2.71
CA ARG A 45 9.62 2.29 4.18
C ARG A 45 9.32 0.91 4.77
N LEU A 46 8.38 0.16 4.17
CA LEU A 46 8.12 -1.24 4.51
C LEU A 46 9.16 -2.22 3.91
N GLY A 47 10.26 -1.72 3.35
CA GLY A 47 11.33 -2.55 2.78
C GLY A 47 11.04 -3.10 1.38
N ALA A 48 10.02 -2.58 0.67
CA ALA A 48 9.82 -2.95 -0.73
C ALA A 48 10.95 -2.41 -1.61
N ASP A 49 11.47 -3.24 -2.52
CA ASP A 49 12.37 -2.79 -3.61
C ASP A 49 11.52 -2.20 -4.73
N ALA A 50 11.19 -0.92 -4.59
CA ALA A 50 10.36 -0.19 -5.53
C ALA A 50 10.95 1.19 -5.85
N ARG A 51 10.82 1.61 -7.11
CA ARG A 51 11.20 2.95 -7.56
C ARG A 51 10.26 3.47 -8.63
N THR A 52 10.09 4.78 -8.67
CA THR A 52 9.32 5.46 -9.71
C THR A 52 10.24 6.15 -10.71
N ASP A 53 9.89 6.08 -11.99
CA ASP A 53 10.52 6.83 -13.07
C ASP A 53 9.44 7.37 -14.01
N GLY A 54 9.21 8.69 -13.93
CA GLY A 54 8.10 9.35 -14.62
C GLY A 54 6.75 8.75 -14.25
N HIS A 55 6.15 8.06 -15.21
CA HIS A 55 4.83 7.42 -15.07
C HIS A 55 4.93 5.89 -14.91
N HIS A 56 6.12 5.37 -14.59
CA HIS A 56 6.36 3.97 -14.28
C HIS A 56 6.72 3.80 -12.81
N ALA A 57 6.24 2.71 -12.20
CA ALA A 57 6.81 2.13 -11.00
C ALA A 57 7.39 0.76 -11.34
N VAL A 58 8.67 0.58 -11.03
CA VAL A 58 9.35 -0.72 -11.11
C VAL A 58 9.40 -1.28 -9.70
N VAL A 59 8.88 -2.49 -9.53
CA VAL A 59 8.81 -3.20 -8.24
C VAL A 59 9.49 -4.53 -8.43
N ARG A 60 10.57 -4.77 -7.69
CA ARG A 60 11.21 -6.07 -7.59
C ARG A 60 10.70 -6.72 -6.32
N GLY A 61 10.19 -7.94 -6.45
CA GLY A 61 9.68 -8.65 -5.30
C GLY A 61 10.80 -9.06 -4.35
N VAL A 62 10.52 -8.96 -3.06
CA VAL A 62 11.39 -9.35 -1.96
C VAL A 62 10.73 -10.49 -1.18
N GLU A 63 11.54 -11.32 -0.52
CA GLU A 63 11.03 -12.47 0.25
C GLU A 63 10.06 -12.04 1.35
N ARG A 64 10.33 -10.91 1.99
CA ARG A 64 9.53 -10.41 3.11
C ARG A 64 9.69 -8.90 3.28
N LEU A 65 8.60 -8.24 3.63
CA LEU A 65 8.59 -6.82 3.99
C LEU A 65 9.01 -6.64 5.46
N SER A 66 9.45 -5.44 5.82
CA SER A 66 9.76 -5.03 7.19
C SER A 66 8.67 -4.13 7.74
N SER A 67 8.42 -4.17 9.04
CA SER A 67 7.47 -3.25 9.67
C SER A 67 8.06 -1.85 9.83
N ALA A 68 7.26 -0.82 9.55
CA ALA A 68 7.61 0.58 9.81
C ALA A 68 6.35 1.43 10.05
N PRO A 69 6.47 2.60 10.69
CA PRO A 69 5.42 3.61 10.62
C PRO A 69 5.27 4.11 9.18
N VAL A 70 4.03 4.10 8.68
CA VAL A 70 3.68 4.57 7.33
C VAL A 70 2.42 5.44 7.31
N TRP A 71 2.27 6.30 6.31
CA TRP A 71 1.16 7.26 6.21
C TRP A 71 0.28 7.04 4.99
N ALA A 72 -1.03 6.91 5.21
CA ALA A 72 -2.01 6.81 4.14
C ALA A 72 -2.20 8.17 3.44
N SER A 73 -1.78 8.28 2.17
CA SER A 73 -1.97 9.51 1.38
C SER A 73 -3.39 9.69 0.82
N ASP A 74 -4.12 8.58 0.69
CA ASP A 74 -5.49 8.51 0.17
C ASP A 74 -6.13 7.15 0.51
N ILE A 75 -7.38 6.97 0.08
CA ILE A 75 -8.21 5.79 0.37
C ILE A 75 -7.51 4.48 -0.08
N ARG A 76 -7.04 4.43 -1.33
CA ARG A 76 -6.52 3.20 -1.94
C ARG A 76 -5.08 2.95 -1.53
N ALA A 77 -4.27 4.02 -1.43
CA ALA A 77 -2.92 3.95 -0.89
C ALA A 77 -2.92 3.38 0.54
N GLY A 78 -3.77 3.92 1.44
CA GLY A 78 -3.85 3.44 2.82
C GLY A 78 -4.27 1.97 2.91
N ALA A 79 -5.28 1.55 2.15
CA ALA A 79 -5.69 0.15 2.12
C ALA A 79 -4.57 -0.77 1.58
N GLY A 80 -3.83 -0.34 0.56
CA GLY A 80 -2.66 -1.05 0.04
C GLY A 80 -1.55 -1.20 1.08
N LEU A 81 -1.26 -0.15 1.84
CA LEU A 81 -0.26 -0.17 2.93
C LEU A 81 -0.66 -1.12 4.07
N VAL A 82 -1.94 -1.20 4.42
CA VAL A 82 -2.42 -2.18 5.41
C VAL A 82 -2.18 -3.61 4.91
N LEU A 83 -2.50 -3.91 3.65
CA LEU A 83 -2.24 -5.23 3.09
C LEU A 83 -0.74 -5.57 3.04
N ALA A 84 0.10 -4.60 2.65
CA ALA A 84 1.55 -4.76 2.68
C ALA A 84 2.06 -5.01 4.11
N GLY A 85 1.53 -4.27 5.09
CA GLY A 85 1.84 -4.42 6.51
C GLY A 85 1.47 -5.81 7.07
N LEU A 86 0.41 -6.45 6.57
CA LEU A 86 0.06 -7.83 6.93
C LEU A 86 1.07 -8.86 6.43
N CYS A 87 1.87 -8.53 5.41
CA CYS A 87 2.94 -9.37 4.89
C CYS A 87 4.32 -9.00 5.47
N ALA A 88 4.39 -7.98 6.32
CA ALA A 88 5.64 -7.52 6.92
C ALA A 88 6.01 -8.31 8.18
N GLU A 89 7.30 -8.44 8.44
CA GLU A 89 7.81 -8.94 9.71
C GLU A 89 7.74 -7.82 10.77
N GLY A 90 7.03 -8.08 11.87
CA GLY A 90 6.85 -7.15 12.98
C GLY A 90 5.46 -6.54 13.04
N VAL A 91 5.35 -5.35 13.65
CA VAL A 91 4.09 -4.59 13.79
C VAL A 91 4.19 -3.30 13.00
N THR A 92 3.37 -3.18 11.96
CA THR A 92 3.30 -1.99 11.12
C THR A 92 2.26 -1.01 11.65
N GLU A 93 2.66 0.24 11.86
CA GLU A 93 1.75 1.32 12.25
C GLU A 93 1.32 2.11 11.00
N VAL A 94 0.03 2.09 10.67
CA VAL A 94 -0.52 2.87 9.56
C VAL A 94 -1.23 4.10 10.12
N TRP A 95 -0.78 5.28 9.68
CA TRP A 95 -1.27 6.59 10.08
C TRP A 95 -2.17 7.22 9.02
N ASP A 96 -2.88 8.28 9.39
CA ASP A 96 -3.88 8.98 8.55
C ASP A 96 -4.99 8.06 8.02
N VAL A 97 -5.32 7.03 8.80
CA VAL A 97 -6.31 5.98 8.47
C VAL A 97 -7.73 6.47 8.24
N PHE A 98 -8.04 7.74 8.57
CA PHE A 98 -9.31 8.39 8.21
C PHE A 98 -9.52 8.42 6.69
N HIS A 99 -8.44 8.38 5.89
CA HIS A 99 -8.55 8.21 4.44
C HIS A 99 -9.18 6.86 4.08
N ILE A 100 -8.78 5.78 4.74
CA ILE A 100 -9.30 4.42 4.47
C ILE A 100 -10.79 4.36 4.81
N ASP A 101 -11.19 4.97 5.93
CA ASP A 101 -12.57 4.98 6.44
C ASP A 101 -13.57 5.58 5.44
N ARG A 102 -13.13 6.50 4.59
CA ARG A 102 -13.97 7.12 3.56
C ARG A 102 -14.37 6.18 2.42
N GLY A 103 -13.68 5.05 2.24
CA GLY A 103 -13.93 4.13 1.14
C GLY A 103 -14.08 2.66 1.51
N TYR A 104 -13.82 2.30 2.77
CA TYR A 104 -13.96 0.94 3.28
C TYR A 104 -14.65 0.92 4.64
N PRO A 105 -15.99 0.79 4.66
CA PRO A 105 -16.73 0.58 5.91
C PRO A 105 -16.30 -0.71 6.61
N TYR A 106 -16.17 -0.66 7.93
CA TYR A 106 -15.79 -1.81 8.77
C TYR A 106 -14.48 -2.51 8.33
N PHE A 107 -13.51 -1.73 7.83
CA PHE A 107 -12.31 -2.29 7.20
C PHE A 107 -11.52 -3.21 8.14
N VAL A 108 -11.26 -2.75 9.37
CA VAL A 108 -10.51 -3.52 10.37
C VAL A 108 -11.29 -4.76 10.80
N GLU A 109 -12.59 -4.61 11.06
CA GLU A 109 -13.46 -5.70 11.48
C GLU A 109 -13.56 -6.79 10.41
N ASN A 110 -13.66 -6.41 9.14
CA ASN A 110 -13.73 -7.36 8.03
C ASN A 110 -12.40 -8.11 7.84
N LEU A 111 -11.25 -7.44 7.95
CA LEU A 111 -9.95 -8.10 7.86
C LEU A 111 -9.71 -9.04 9.05
N ASN A 112 -10.07 -8.64 10.27
CA ASN A 112 -9.94 -9.50 11.45
C ASN A 112 -10.85 -10.73 11.36
N ARG A 113 -12.05 -10.61 10.76
CA ARG A 113 -12.92 -11.77 10.46
C ARG A 113 -12.28 -12.76 9.47
N LEU A 114 -11.33 -12.30 8.66
CA LEU A 114 -10.55 -13.15 7.74
C LEU A 114 -9.27 -13.70 8.39
N GLY A 115 -9.02 -13.40 9.68
CA GLY A 115 -7.86 -13.90 10.42
C GLY A 115 -6.68 -12.94 10.50
N ALA A 116 -6.82 -11.69 10.03
CA ALA A 116 -5.82 -10.65 10.29
C ALA A 116 -5.78 -10.26 11.78
N HIS A 117 -4.67 -9.69 12.22
CA HIS A 117 -4.53 -9.10 13.55
C HIS A 117 -4.28 -7.59 13.42
N ILE A 118 -5.37 -6.81 13.36
CA ILE A 118 -5.33 -5.36 13.18
C ILE A 118 -6.13 -4.68 14.28
N GLU A 119 -5.58 -3.62 14.85
CA GLU A 119 -6.24 -2.84 15.90
C GLU A 119 -6.26 -1.36 15.55
N ARG A 120 -7.33 -0.66 15.95
CA ARG A 120 -7.39 0.81 15.93
C ARG A 120 -6.81 1.32 17.23
N VAL A 121 -5.76 2.13 17.14
CA VAL A 121 -5.11 2.76 18.30
C VAL A 121 -5.28 4.28 18.25
N SER A 122 -5.40 4.91 19.41
CA SER A 122 -5.38 6.36 19.55
C SER A 122 -4.03 6.78 20.12
N SER A 123 -3.14 7.26 19.26
CA SER A 123 -1.79 7.70 19.63
C SER A 123 -1.40 8.96 18.83
N VAL A 124 -0.41 9.69 19.34
CA VAL A 124 0.15 10.86 18.62
C VAL A 124 1.24 10.36 17.67
N PRO A 125 1.16 10.64 16.35
CA PRO A 125 2.18 10.22 15.41
C PRO A 125 3.52 10.89 15.73
N GLN A 126 4.59 10.10 15.81
CA GLN A 126 5.95 10.62 15.79
C GLN A 126 6.46 10.53 14.35
N ARG A 127 6.47 11.66 13.62
CA ARG A 127 7.17 11.72 12.33
C ARG A 127 8.66 11.80 12.59
N GLY A 128 9.37 10.71 12.29
CA GLY A 128 10.83 10.67 12.19
C GLY A 128 11.33 11.21 10.86
#